data_AF-L8IMH9-F1
#
_entry.id   AF-L8IMH9-F1
#
_cell.length_a   1.000
_cell.length_b   1.000
_cell.length_c   1.000
_cell.angle_alpha   90.00
_cell.angle_beta   90.00
_cell.angle_gamma   90.00
#
_symmetry.space_group_name_H-M   'P 1'
#
loop_
_entity.id
_entity.type
_entity.pdbx_description
1 polymer ?
#
loop_
_entity_poly.entity_id
_entity_poly.type
_entity_poly.pdbx_seq_one_letter_code
_entity_poly.pdbx_strand_id
1 'polypeptide(L)'
;EDLTSGSYDDTLNAEQVQKLLYLLESTEDPGIIERALVTLGNNAAFSANQIVIRELGGIPIVGSKINNPNQSIKEKALNALNNLSVNVENQIKIKVYVSQVCEDVIAGPLNSAVQLAGLRLLTNMTVTNDHQDMLSSYITDLFHVLVTGNGSTKVQVLKLLLNLSENPAMTDRLLDAQVDSSFLSLLDGHVPKEILLRALTLLQNITNCLNEEHRLAAQPTFPEGSLFSLLYGKECAQKMKALVHHHDADVKEKVTMIPKF
;
A
#
# COMPACT_ATOMS: atom_id res chain seq x y z
N GLU A 1 29.56 -26.85 23.35
CA GLU A 1 28.95 -27.03 22.02
C GLU A 1 28.37 -25.71 21.60
N ASP A 2 28.88 -25.19 20.49
CA ASP A 2 28.53 -23.91 19.90
C ASP A 2 27.28 -24.11 19.02
N LEU A 3 26.16 -23.48 19.39
CA LEU A 3 24.87 -23.61 18.71
C LEU A 3 24.67 -22.48 17.67
N THR A 4 25.74 -22.07 16.99
CA THR A 4 25.69 -21.05 15.93
C THR A 4 25.69 -21.64 14.51
N SER A 5 25.30 -22.91 14.33
CA SER A 5 25.10 -23.50 13.00
C SER A 5 23.67 -23.30 12.48
N GLY A 6 23.23 -22.04 12.41
CA GLY A 6 22.08 -21.66 11.60
C GLY A 6 22.53 -21.42 10.16
N SER A 7 22.14 -22.32 9.25
CA SER A 7 22.26 -22.27 7.78
C SER A 7 22.76 -20.93 7.20
N TYR A 8 24.04 -20.83 6.86
CA TYR A 8 24.57 -19.80 5.96
C TYR A 8 24.16 -20.07 4.49
N ASP A 9 23.30 -21.05 4.21
CA ASP A 9 23.11 -21.65 2.89
C ASP A 9 21.86 -21.15 2.12
N ASP A 10 21.03 -20.32 2.77
CA ASP A 10 19.78 -19.82 2.14
C ASP A 10 19.94 -18.44 1.47
N THR A 11 21.10 -17.79 1.62
CA THR A 11 21.36 -16.44 1.10
C THR A 11 22.40 -16.49 -0.01
N LEU A 12 22.06 -16.00 -1.21
CA LEU A 12 22.98 -15.95 -2.34
C LEU A 12 24.12 -14.97 -2.05
N ASN A 13 25.34 -15.37 -2.39
CA ASN A 13 26.48 -14.46 -2.41
C ASN A 13 26.45 -13.51 -3.63
N ALA A 14 27.28 -12.47 -3.63
CA ALA A 14 27.27 -11.45 -4.69
C ALA A 14 27.51 -12.00 -6.10
N GLU A 15 28.38 -13.02 -6.26
CA GLU A 15 28.63 -13.66 -7.56
C GLU A 15 27.40 -14.41 -8.07
N GLN A 16 26.71 -15.13 -7.18
CA GLN A 16 25.46 -15.83 -7.51
C GLN A 16 24.34 -14.85 -7.85
N VAL A 17 24.22 -13.73 -7.10
CA VAL A 17 23.28 -12.66 -7.44
C VAL A 17 23.60 -12.10 -8.82
N GLN A 18 24.87 -11.79 -9.13
CA GLN A 18 25.27 -11.28 -10.44
C GLN A 18 24.93 -12.25 -11.58
N LYS A 19 25.16 -13.55 -11.40
CA LYS A 19 24.78 -14.59 -12.37
C LYS A 19 23.26 -14.66 -12.57
N LEU A 20 22.48 -14.53 -11.50
CA LEU A 20 21.03 -14.53 -11.56
C LEU A 20 20.48 -13.29 -12.28
N LEU A 21 21.07 -12.12 -12.05
CA LEU A 21 20.75 -10.88 -12.76
C LEU A 21 21.05 -11.01 -14.26
N TYR A 22 22.24 -11.53 -14.61
CA TYR A 22 22.59 -11.81 -16.01
C TYR A 22 21.60 -12.77 -16.68
N LEU A 23 21.15 -13.81 -15.96
CA LEU A 23 20.13 -14.73 -16.46
C LEU A 23 18.81 -14.01 -16.75
N LEU A 24 18.35 -13.14 -15.85
CA LEU A 24 17.12 -12.35 -16.03
C LEU A 24 17.18 -11.40 -17.24
N GLU A 25 18.35 -10.89 -17.58
CA GLU A 25 18.55 -10.03 -18.75
C GLU A 25 18.64 -10.83 -20.05
N SER A 26 19.29 -11.98 -20.03
CA SER A 26 19.63 -12.74 -21.25
C SER A 26 18.57 -13.74 -21.69
N THR A 27 17.67 -14.17 -20.81
CA THR A 27 16.67 -15.20 -21.13
C THR A 27 15.32 -14.60 -21.53
N GLU A 28 14.69 -15.22 -22.52
CA GLU A 28 13.30 -14.95 -22.93
C GLU A 28 12.32 -16.05 -22.46
N ASP A 29 12.83 -17.14 -21.88
CA ASP A 29 12.00 -18.26 -21.42
C ASP A 29 11.18 -17.84 -20.18
N PRO A 30 9.83 -17.82 -20.26
CA PRO A 30 9.01 -17.34 -19.16
C PRO A 30 9.20 -18.13 -17.87
N GLY A 31 9.40 -19.45 -17.95
CA GLY A 31 9.59 -20.30 -16.79
C GLY A 31 10.93 -20.05 -16.09
N ILE A 32 11.98 -19.74 -16.83
CA ILE A 32 13.27 -19.32 -16.27
C ILE A 32 13.14 -17.94 -15.63
N ILE A 33 12.50 -16.97 -16.30
CA ILE A 33 12.30 -15.62 -15.74
C ILE A 33 11.53 -15.71 -14.41
N GLU A 34 10.43 -16.47 -14.36
CA GLU A 34 9.64 -16.63 -13.13
C GLU A 34 10.46 -17.21 -11.99
N ARG A 35 11.18 -18.32 -12.23
CA ARG A 35 12.04 -18.93 -11.20
C ARG A 35 13.14 -17.98 -10.75
N ALA A 36 13.75 -17.25 -11.68
CA ALA A 36 14.80 -16.32 -11.34
C ALA A 36 14.29 -15.13 -10.52
N LEU A 37 13.12 -14.58 -10.84
CA LEU A 37 12.47 -13.52 -10.05
C LEU A 37 12.05 -14.01 -8.66
N VAL A 38 11.55 -15.24 -8.53
CA VAL A 38 11.23 -15.84 -7.22
C VAL A 38 12.49 -15.96 -6.37
N THR A 39 13.56 -16.53 -6.92
CA THR A 39 14.83 -16.68 -6.20
C THR A 39 15.41 -15.33 -5.79
N LEU A 40 15.41 -14.35 -6.69
CA LEU A 40 15.92 -13.01 -6.40
C LEU A 40 15.04 -12.29 -5.38
N GLY A 41 13.71 -12.41 -5.48
CA GLY A 41 12.75 -11.83 -4.56
C GLY A 41 12.87 -12.38 -3.14
N ASN A 42 13.06 -13.69 -2.99
CA ASN A 42 13.33 -14.31 -1.69
C ASN A 42 14.66 -13.80 -1.10
N ASN A 43 15.69 -13.64 -1.93
CA ASN A 43 16.96 -13.07 -1.51
C ASN A 43 16.86 -11.60 -1.11
N ALA A 44 16.02 -10.83 -1.79
CA ALA A 44 15.74 -9.43 -1.45
C ALA A 44 15.01 -9.27 -0.10
N ALA A 45 14.53 -10.35 0.54
CA ALA A 45 13.99 -10.27 1.90
C ALA A 45 15.10 -10.07 2.96
N PHE A 46 16.36 -10.37 2.62
CA PHE A 46 17.51 -10.16 3.51
C PHE A 46 18.14 -8.79 3.28
N SER A 47 18.34 -8.01 4.35
CA SER A 47 18.84 -6.63 4.28
C SER A 47 20.21 -6.50 3.58
N ALA A 48 21.12 -7.44 3.81
CA ALA A 48 22.41 -7.47 3.11
C ALA A 48 22.23 -7.62 1.59
N ASN A 49 21.32 -8.51 1.16
CA ASN A 49 21.07 -8.74 -0.26
C ASN A 49 20.27 -7.61 -0.91
N GLN A 50 19.48 -6.85 -0.16
CA GLN A 50 18.87 -5.61 -0.67
C GLN A 50 19.93 -4.62 -1.16
N ILE A 51 21.06 -4.51 -0.44
CA ILE A 51 22.19 -3.64 -0.80
C ILE A 51 22.94 -4.23 -1.98
N VAL A 52 23.32 -5.51 -1.92
CA VAL A 52 24.07 -6.19 -3.01
C VAL A 52 23.29 -6.12 -4.32
N ILE A 53 21.99 -6.42 -4.33
CA ILE A 53 21.15 -6.35 -5.53
C ILE A 53 21.12 -4.92 -6.08
N ARG A 54 21.02 -3.90 -5.22
CA ARG A 54 21.05 -2.49 -5.65
C ARG A 54 22.39 -2.12 -6.28
N GLU A 55 23.50 -2.54 -5.68
CA GLU A 55 24.86 -2.21 -6.11
C GLU A 55 25.22 -2.88 -7.44
N LEU A 56 24.74 -4.11 -7.65
CA LEU A 56 24.90 -4.85 -8.91
C LEU A 56 23.90 -4.41 -10.00
N GLY A 57 23.15 -3.32 -9.79
CA GLY A 57 22.21 -2.81 -10.80
C GLY A 57 20.93 -3.65 -10.98
N GLY A 58 20.59 -4.49 -10.01
CA GLY A 58 19.46 -5.41 -10.10
C GLY A 58 18.07 -4.74 -10.06
N ILE A 59 17.93 -3.56 -9.44
CA ILE A 59 16.63 -2.86 -9.38
C ILE A 59 16.08 -2.54 -10.78
N PRO A 60 16.84 -1.89 -11.69
CA PRO A 60 16.42 -1.70 -13.08
C PRO A 60 16.06 -2.99 -13.82
N ILE A 61 16.84 -4.06 -13.59
CA ILE A 61 16.61 -5.36 -14.24
C ILE A 61 15.25 -5.93 -13.82
N VAL A 62 14.95 -5.95 -12.51
CA VAL A 62 13.65 -6.39 -11.99
C VAL A 62 12.53 -5.45 -12.45
N GLY A 63 12.77 -4.14 -12.38
CA GLY A 63 11.83 -3.10 -12.80
C GLY A 63 11.41 -3.26 -14.27
N SER A 64 12.31 -3.65 -15.16
CA SER A 64 11.97 -3.91 -16.57
C SER A 64 10.92 -5.02 -16.75
N LYS A 65 10.81 -5.95 -15.80
CA LYS A 65 9.91 -7.11 -15.88
C LYS A 65 8.49 -6.79 -15.42
N ILE A 66 8.22 -5.63 -14.81
CA ILE A 66 6.85 -5.25 -14.42
C ILE A 66 5.95 -4.93 -15.63
N ASN A 67 6.53 -4.70 -16.81
CA ASN A 67 5.80 -4.49 -18.06
C ASN A 67 5.66 -5.77 -18.89
N ASN A 68 6.01 -6.93 -18.34
CA ASN A 68 5.90 -8.19 -19.07
C ASN A 68 4.42 -8.55 -19.33
N PRO A 69 4.06 -9.05 -20.53
CA PRO A 69 2.69 -9.48 -20.82
C PRO A 69 2.24 -10.68 -19.96
N ASN A 70 3.18 -11.52 -19.50
CA ASN A 70 2.88 -12.61 -18.58
C ASN A 70 2.64 -12.05 -17.16
N GLN A 71 1.41 -12.22 -16.68
CA GLN A 71 0.96 -11.76 -15.36
C GLN A 71 1.73 -12.41 -14.20
N SER A 72 2.16 -13.67 -14.33
CA SER A 72 2.97 -14.34 -13.31
C SER A 72 4.34 -13.65 -13.18
N ILE A 73 5.02 -13.37 -14.30
CA ILE A 73 6.29 -12.62 -14.32
C ILE A 73 6.11 -11.24 -13.69
N LYS A 74 5.07 -10.50 -14.09
CA LYS A 74 4.75 -9.18 -13.55
C LYS A 74 4.54 -9.25 -12.03
N GLU A 75 3.77 -10.21 -11.54
CA GLU A 75 3.55 -10.44 -10.10
C GLU A 75 4.87 -10.71 -9.35
N LYS A 76 5.73 -11.60 -9.87
CA LYS A 76 7.01 -11.93 -9.22
C LYS A 76 7.98 -10.74 -9.22
N ALA A 77 7.99 -9.95 -10.28
CA ALA A 77 8.78 -8.73 -10.35
C ALA A 77 8.32 -7.71 -9.31
N LEU A 78 7.01 -7.46 -9.19
CA LEU A 78 6.44 -6.57 -8.17
C LEU A 78 6.75 -7.04 -6.75
N ASN A 79 6.64 -8.34 -6.47
CA ASN A 79 7.01 -8.89 -5.16
C ASN A 79 8.50 -8.74 -4.86
N ALA A 80 9.39 -8.92 -5.83
CA ALA A 80 10.82 -8.68 -5.67
C ALA A 80 11.12 -7.20 -5.38
N LEU A 81 10.49 -6.27 -6.12
CA LEU A 81 10.59 -4.83 -5.85
C LEU A 81 10.05 -4.47 -4.45
N ASN A 82 8.93 -5.06 -4.02
CA ASN A 82 8.38 -4.85 -2.68
C ASN A 82 9.36 -5.23 -1.57
N ASN A 83 10.10 -6.34 -1.74
CA ASN A 83 11.11 -6.74 -0.77
C ASN A 83 12.32 -5.81 -0.82
N LEU A 84 12.74 -5.39 -2.02
CA LEU A 84 13.83 -4.41 -2.19
C LEU A 84 13.48 -3.05 -1.60
N SER A 85 12.22 -2.61 -1.66
CA SER A 85 11.76 -1.31 -1.18
C SER A 85 11.69 -1.20 0.36
N VAL A 86 11.95 -2.29 1.09
CA VAL A 86 12.12 -2.23 2.56
C VAL A 86 13.35 -1.38 2.93
N ASN A 87 14.36 -1.34 2.06
CA ASN A 87 15.51 -0.45 2.24
C ASN A 87 15.22 0.93 1.63
N VAL A 88 15.36 2.00 2.43
CA VAL A 88 15.04 3.38 2.01
C VAL A 88 15.90 3.85 0.83
N GLU A 89 17.19 3.51 0.78
CA GLU A 89 18.05 3.89 -0.36
C GLU A 89 17.64 3.16 -1.65
N ASN A 90 17.05 1.96 -1.55
CA ASN A 90 16.47 1.28 -2.70
C ASN A 90 15.22 2.00 -3.20
N GLN A 91 14.40 2.55 -2.30
CA GLN A 91 13.20 3.33 -2.68
C GLN A 91 13.55 4.49 -3.62
N ILE A 92 14.69 5.16 -3.41
CA ILE A 92 15.18 6.25 -4.28
C ILE A 92 15.34 5.78 -5.73
N LYS A 93 15.76 4.53 -5.95
CA LYS A 93 15.87 3.94 -7.29
C LYS A 93 14.53 3.39 -7.79
N ILE A 94 13.70 2.84 -6.91
CA ILE A 94 12.40 2.23 -7.25
C ILE A 94 11.34 3.28 -7.60
N LYS A 95 11.44 4.50 -7.08
CA LYS A 95 10.43 5.56 -7.25
C LYS A 95 10.03 5.84 -8.71
N VAL A 96 10.93 5.60 -9.66
CA VAL A 96 10.67 5.78 -11.10
C VAL A 96 9.56 4.86 -11.62
N TYR A 97 9.24 3.78 -10.90
CA TYR A 97 8.18 2.84 -11.26
C TYR A 97 6.85 3.13 -10.59
N VAL A 98 6.78 4.05 -9.61
CA VAL A 98 5.58 4.25 -8.78
C VAL A 98 4.36 4.63 -9.62
N SER A 99 4.49 5.58 -10.55
CA SER A 99 3.38 5.98 -11.43
C SER A 99 2.86 4.81 -12.27
N GLN A 100 3.76 4.04 -12.90
CA GLN A 100 3.36 2.86 -13.68
C GLN A 100 2.67 1.82 -12.80
N VAL A 101 3.16 1.59 -11.58
CA VAL A 101 2.55 0.63 -10.66
C VAL A 101 1.17 1.11 -10.21
N CYS A 102 0.97 2.41 -9.98
CA CYS A 102 -0.37 2.97 -9.72
C CYS A 102 -1.31 2.71 -10.89
N GLU A 103 -0.90 3.04 -12.11
CA GLU A 103 -1.70 2.80 -13.33
C GLU A 103 -2.06 1.33 -13.49
N ASP A 104 -1.10 0.42 -13.33
CA ASP A 104 -1.30 -1.03 -13.41
C ASP A 104 -2.25 -1.56 -12.32
N VAL A 105 -2.15 -1.04 -11.09
CA VAL A 105 -3.03 -1.41 -9.97
C VAL A 105 -4.47 -0.97 -10.24
N ILE A 106 -4.66 0.20 -10.83
CA ILE A 106 -6.00 0.78 -11.07
C ILE A 106 -6.66 0.15 -12.30
N ALA A 107 -5.92 0.01 -13.40
CA ALA A 107 -6.43 -0.55 -14.66
C ALA A 107 -6.49 -2.08 -14.66
N GLY A 108 -5.72 -2.74 -13.78
CA GLY A 108 -5.62 -4.19 -13.73
C GLY A 108 -6.89 -4.89 -13.23
N PRO A 109 -7.02 -6.21 -13.44
CA PRO A 109 -8.16 -6.96 -12.95
C PRO A 109 -8.26 -6.87 -11.43
N LEU A 110 -9.44 -6.48 -10.94
CA LEU A 110 -9.74 -6.32 -9.52
C LEU A 110 -9.48 -7.63 -8.76
N ASN A 111 -8.80 -7.53 -7.61
CA ASN A 111 -8.40 -8.63 -6.75
C ASN A 111 -7.38 -9.61 -7.34
N SER A 112 -6.75 -9.27 -8.48
CA SER A 112 -5.69 -10.10 -9.03
C SER A 112 -4.44 -10.12 -8.14
N ALA A 113 -3.64 -11.17 -8.27
CA ALA A 113 -2.36 -11.28 -7.56
C ALA A 113 -1.40 -10.14 -7.94
N VAL A 114 -1.43 -9.70 -9.20
CA VAL A 114 -0.69 -8.52 -9.69
C VAL A 114 -1.13 -7.25 -8.98
N GLN A 115 -2.45 -6.98 -8.88
CA GLN A 115 -2.96 -5.81 -8.17
C GLN A 115 -2.52 -5.82 -6.70
N LEU A 116 -2.61 -6.98 -6.03
CA LEU A 116 -2.16 -7.10 -4.64
C LEU A 116 -0.65 -6.92 -4.48
N ALA A 117 0.17 -7.42 -5.40
CA ALA A 117 1.62 -7.24 -5.39
C ALA A 117 2.00 -5.76 -5.59
N GLY A 118 1.32 -5.07 -6.52
CA GLY A 118 1.47 -3.63 -6.74
C GLY A 118 1.09 -2.81 -5.52
N LEU A 119 -0.07 -3.09 -4.91
CA LEU A 119 -0.51 -2.41 -3.69
C LEU A 119 0.46 -2.59 -2.52
N ARG A 120 1.07 -3.78 -2.36
CA ARG A 120 2.09 -4.02 -1.32
C ARG A 120 3.33 -3.18 -1.55
N LEU A 121 3.83 -3.13 -2.79
CA LEU A 121 4.95 -2.26 -3.15
C LEU A 121 4.63 -0.79 -2.86
N LEU A 122 3.48 -0.28 -3.29
CA LEU A 122 3.05 1.10 -3.03
C LEU A 122 2.90 1.39 -1.53
N THR A 123 2.41 0.42 -0.75
CA THR A 123 2.35 0.52 0.72
C THR A 123 3.76 0.68 1.31
N ASN A 124 4.74 -0.12 0.89
CA ASN A 124 6.12 0.01 1.36
C ASN A 124 6.77 1.33 0.93
N MET A 125 6.51 1.78 -0.29
CA MET A 125 7.00 3.06 -0.80
C MET A 125 6.42 4.27 -0.04
N THR A 126 5.28 4.12 0.64
CA THR A 126 4.60 5.20 1.38
C THR A 126 4.84 5.16 2.88
N VAL A 127 5.65 4.22 3.40
CA VAL A 127 6.01 4.15 4.83
C VAL A 127 6.70 5.43 5.31
N THR A 128 7.48 6.08 4.44
CA THR A 128 8.01 7.44 4.70
C THR A 128 7.25 8.46 3.85
N ASN A 129 7.35 9.74 4.23
CA ASN A 129 6.67 10.82 3.53
C ASN A 129 7.28 11.14 2.15
N ASP A 130 8.52 10.69 1.88
CA ASP A 130 9.33 11.11 0.73
C ASP A 130 8.69 10.84 -0.65
N HIS A 131 7.80 9.85 -0.70
CA HIS A 131 7.22 9.33 -1.93
C HIS A 131 5.69 9.44 -1.98
N GLN A 132 5.05 9.93 -0.92
CA GLN A 132 3.60 9.94 -0.79
C GLN A 132 2.93 10.89 -1.81
N ASP A 133 3.51 12.05 -2.09
CA ASP A 133 2.98 13.02 -3.04
C ASP A 133 2.80 12.45 -4.46
N MET A 134 3.60 11.45 -4.84
CA MET A 134 3.49 10.77 -6.14
C MET A 134 2.16 10.02 -6.31
N LEU A 135 1.47 9.73 -5.20
CA LEU A 135 0.18 9.05 -5.21
C LEU A 135 -1.02 10.03 -5.27
N SER A 136 -0.79 11.34 -5.19
CA SER A 136 -1.85 12.35 -5.06
C SER A 136 -2.94 12.24 -6.12
N SER A 137 -2.56 12.03 -7.38
CA SER A 137 -3.50 11.93 -8.51
C SER A 137 -4.31 10.63 -8.53
N TYR A 138 -3.96 9.66 -7.69
CA TYR A 138 -4.52 8.31 -7.68
C TYR A 138 -5.38 8.03 -6.43
N ILE A 139 -5.48 8.98 -5.49
CA ILE A 139 -6.20 8.79 -4.22
C ILE A 139 -7.67 8.43 -4.46
N THR A 140 -8.36 9.14 -5.37
CA THR A 140 -9.74 8.85 -5.77
C THR A 140 -9.89 7.41 -6.26
N ASP A 141 -9.00 6.95 -7.14
CA ASP A 141 -9.03 5.58 -7.67
C ASP A 141 -8.73 4.53 -6.59
N LEU A 142 -7.83 4.84 -5.66
CA LEU A 142 -7.56 3.98 -4.50
C LEU A 142 -8.81 3.83 -3.63
N PHE A 143 -9.58 4.88 -3.39
CA PHE A 143 -10.87 4.76 -2.69
C PHE A 143 -11.87 3.90 -3.48
N HIS A 144 -11.91 4.02 -4.81
CA HIS A 144 -12.74 3.14 -5.63
C HIS A 144 -12.33 1.66 -5.51
N VAL A 145 -11.03 1.35 -5.55
CA VAL A 145 -10.50 -0.02 -5.32
C VAL A 145 -10.82 -0.48 -3.89
N LEU A 146 -10.74 0.40 -2.90
CA LEU A 146 -11.12 0.09 -1.51
C LEU A 146 -12.61 -0.27 -1.41
N VAL A 147 -13.49 0.41 -2.11
CA VAL A 147 -14.94 0.14 -2.08
C VAL A 147 -15.28 -1.17 -2.79
N THR A 148 -14.68 -1.41 -3.95
CA THR A 148 -15.04 -2.53 -4.83
C THR A 148 -14.27 -3.83 -4.54
N GLY A 149 -13.07 -3.74 -3.96
CA GLY A 149 -12.19 -4.88 -3.71
C GLY A 149 -12.69 -5.86 -2.65
N ASN A 150 -12.16 -7.09 -2.66
CA ASN A 150 -12.40 -8.10 -1.65
C ASN A 150 -11.63 -7.80 -0.34
N GLY A 151 -11.83 -8.60 0.71
CA GLY A 151 -11.21 -8.38 2.01
C GLY A 151 -9.68 -8.19 1.96
N SER A 152 -8.95 -8.99 1.17
CA SER A 152 -7.50 -8.85 1.04
C SER A 152 -7.09 -7.54 0.37
N THR A 153 -7.78 -7.14 -0.70
CA THR A 153 -7.52 -5.88 -1.41
C THR A 153 -7.85 -4.70 -0.52
N LYS A 154 -8.99 -4.73 0.19
CA LYS A 154 -9.39 -3.69 1.15
C LYS A 154 -8.32 -3.47 2.22
N VAL A 155 -7.81 -4.55 2.80
CA VAL A 155 -6.75 -4.46 3.83
C VAL A 155 -5.49 -3.81 3.27
N GLN A 156 -5.05 -4.13 2.05
CA GLN A 156 -3.86 -3.51 1.46
C GLN A 156 -4.08 -2.04 1.13
N VAL A 157 -5.21 -1.68 0.52
CA VAL A 157 -5.51 -0.27 0.22
C VAL A 157 -5.62 0.55 1.52
N LEU A 158 -6.26 0.02 2.56
CA LEU A 158 -6.34 0.69 3.85
C LEU A 158 -4.96 0.91 4.48
N LYS A 159 -4.02 -0.04 4.37
CA LYS A 159 -2.65 0.16 4.86
C LYS A 159 -1.97 1.34 4.16
N LEU A 160 -2.10 1.40 2.84
CA LEU A 160 -1.57 2.51 2.05
C LEU A 160 -2.22 3.85 2.45
N LEU A 161 -3.55 3.91 2.50
CA LEU A 161 -4.26 5.15 2.88
C LEU A 161 -3.95 5.58 4.31
N LEU A 162 -3.71 4.62 5.23
CA LEU A 162 -3.28 4.92 6.59
C LEU A 162 -1.93 5.63 6.61
N ASN A 163 -0.93 5.13 5.87
CA ASN A 163 0.37 5.81 5.73
C ASN A 163 0.20 7.25 5.23
N LEU A 164 -0.67 7.47 4.23
CA LEU A 164 -0.95 8.82 3.72
C LEU A 164 -1.62 9.70 4.79
N SER A 165 -2.59 9.16 5.53
CA SER A 165 -3.35 9.91 6.53
C SER A 165 -2.55 10.35 7.76
N GLU A 166 -1.40 9.70 8.01
CA GLU A 166 -0.47 10.09 9.08
C GLU A 166 0.36 11.32 8.72
N ASN A 167 0.39 11.71 7.44
CA ASN A 167 1.13 12.88 6.96
C ASN A 167 0.18 14.07 6.74
N PRO A 168 0.28 15.15 7.54
CA PRO A 168 -0.56 16.34 7.38
C PRO A 168 -0.55 16.95 5.96
N ALA A 169 0.57 16.84 5.23
CA ALA A 169 0.67 17.34 3.87
C ALA A 169 -0.28 16.64 2.88
N MET A 170 -0.71 15.40 3.19
CA MET A 170 -1.63 14.62 2.36
C MET A 170 -3.10 14.86 2.70
N THR A 171 -3.40 15.51 3.84
CA THR A 171 -4.76 15.64 4.38
C THR A 171 -5.72 16.30 3.38
N ASP A 172 -5.31 17.39 2.74
CA ASP A 172 -6.14 18.06 1.74
C ASP A 172 -6.42 17.18 0.53
N ARG A 173 -5.41 16.44 0.07
CA ARG A 173 -5.56 15.53 -1.06
C ARG A 173 -6.51 14.38 -0.75
N LEU A 174 -6.47 13.87 0.49
CA LEU A 174 -7.40 12.85 0.98
C LEU A 174 -8.82 13.41 1.10
N LEU A 175 -8.98 14.60 1.67
CA LEU A 175 -10.28 15.23 1.89
C LEU A 175 -10.96 15.67 0.59
N ASP A 176 -10.18 16.15 -0.39
CA ASP A 176 -10.66 16.54 -1.73
C ASP A 176 -11.07 15.35 -2.59
N ALA A 177 -10.56 14.15 -2.29
CA ALA A 177 -10.77 12.96 -3.10
C ALA A 177 -12.26 12.67 -3.29
N GLN A 178 -12.66 12.33 -4.52
CA GLN A 178 -14.03 11.95 -4.83
C GLN A 178 -14.26 10.51 -4.38
N VAL A 179 -15.24 10.29 -3.51
CA VAL A 179 -15.47 8.99 -2.89
C VAL A 179 -16.95 8.64 -3.02
N ASP A 180 -17.24 7.43 -3.48
CA ASP A 180 -18.61 6.94 -3.56
C ASP A 180 -19.19 6.73 -2.15
N SER A 181 -20.48 7.07 -1.96
CA SER A 181 -21.17 6.90 -0.67
C SER A 181 -21.11 5.48 -0.08
N SER A 182 -20.98 4.46 -0.93
CA SER A 182 -20.79 3.06 -0.51
C SER A 182 -19.51 2.84 0.29
N PHE A 183 -18.56 3.78 0.31
CA PHE A 183 -17.47 3.82 1.27
C PHE A 183 -17.96 3.71 2.73
N LEU A 184 -19.09 4.33 3.06
CA LEU A 184 -19.67 4.28 4.42
C LEU A 184 -20.12 2.86 4.82
N SER A 185 -20.25 1.93 3.87
CA SER A 185 -20.48 0.51 4.18
C SER A 185 -19.31 -0.16 4.92
N LEU A 186 -18.10 0.41 4.84
CA LEU A 186 -16.95 -0.04 5.62
C LEU A 186 -17.11 0.22 7.11
N LEU A 187 -18.06 1.09 7.49
CA LEU A 187 -18.39 1.42 8.88
C LEU A 187 -19.60 0.62 9.41
N ASP A 188 -20.06 -0.40 8.68
CA ASP A 188 -21.10 -1.29 9.17
C ASP A 188 -20.57 -2.29 10.19
N GLY A 189 -21.34 -2.55 11.25
CA GLY A 189 -20.95 -3.46 12.33
C GLY A 189 -20.80 -4.94 11.93
N HIS A 190 -21.18 -5.32 10.71
CA HIS A 190 -20.94 -6.66 10.18
C HIS A 190 -19.61 -6.78 9.41
N VAL A 191 -18.91 -5.66 9.16
CA VAL A 191 -17.63 -5.66 8.45
C VAL A 191 -16.60 -6.41 9.30
N PRO A 192 -15.72 -7.23 8.69
CA PRO A 192 -14.67 -7.92 9.43
C PRO A 192 -13.86 -6.93 10.29
N LYS A 193 -13.67 -7.27 11.57
CA LYS A 193 -13.04 -6.40 12.59
C LYS A 193 -11.77 -5.72 12.10
N GLU A 194 -10.88 -6.45 11.42
CA GLU A 194 -9.62 -5.90 10.90
C GLU A 194 -9.85 -4.72 9.93
N ILE A 195 -10.81 -4.86 9.01
CA ILE A 195 -11.13 -3.82 8.03
C ILE A 195 -11.78 -2.63 8.72
N LEU A 196 -12.74 -2.89 9.61
CA LEU A 196 -13.47 -1.86 10.35
C LEU A 196 -12.52 -1.02 11.21
N LEU A 197 -11.62 -1.65 11.97
CA LEU A 197 -10.65 -0.92 12.79
C LEU A 197 -9.69 -0.06 11.96
N ARG A 198 -9.28 -0.53 10.77
CA ARG A 198 -8.44 0.24 9.86
C ARG A 198 -9.19 1.43 9.26
N ALA A 199 -10.45 1.24 8.84
CA ALA A 199 -11.30 2.33 8.37
C ALA A 199 -11.52 3.38 9.47
N LEU A 200 -11.82 2.96 10.70
CA LEU A 200 -11.94 3.88 11.84
C LEU A 200 -10.63 4.61 12.15
N THR A 201 -9.48 3.94 12.01
CA THR A 201 -8.18 4.58 12.21
C THR A 201 -7.89 5.62 11.13
N LEU A 202 -8.27 5.35 9.88
CA LEU A 202 -8.17 6.32 8.78
C LEU A 202 -9.00 7.58 9.09
N LEU A 203 -10.25 7.40 9.54
CA LEU A 203 -11.10 8.50 10.00
C LEU A 203 -10.45 9.28 11.15
N GLN A 204 -9.93 8.56 12.15
CA GLN A 204 -9.27 9.16 13.31
C GLN A 204 -8.07 10.04 12.89
N ASN A 205 -7.19 9.54 12.02
CA ASN A 205 -6.01 10.27 11.56
C ASN A 205 -6.41 11.57 10.83
N ILE A 206 -7.38 11.48 9.91
CA ILE A 206 -7.89 12.64 9.18
C ILE A 206 -8.49 13.69 10.13
N THR A 207 -9.33 13.25 11.07
CA THR A 207 -9.97 14.17 12.04
C THR A 207 -8.94 14.81 12.98
N ASN A 208 -7.92 14.07 13.41
CA ASN A 208 -6.85 14.61 14.25
C ASN A 208 -6.09 15.73 13.52
N CYS A 209 -5.72 15.50 12.25
CA CYS A 209 -5.03 16.51 11.45
C CYS A 209 -5.87 17.80 11.30
N LEU A 210 -7.18 17.67 11.05
CA LEU A 210 -8.08 18.82 10.95
C LEU A 210 -8.19 19.65 12.24
N ASN A 211 -8.09 18.99 13.39
CA ASN A 211 -8.12 19.64 14.71
C ASN A 211 -6.81 20.35 15.02
N GLU A 212 -5.66 19.72 14.76
CA GLU A 212 -4.34 20.32 14.99
C GLU A 212 -4.13 21.59 14.17
N GLU A 213 -4.60 21.59 12.91
CA GLU A 213 -4.51 22.76 12.03
C GLU A 213 -5.60 23.82 12.30
N HIS A 214 -6.50 23.61 13.29
CA HIS A 214 -7.67 24.47 13.57
C HIS A 214 -8.59 24.71 12.35
N ARG A 215 -8.55 23.83 11.35
CA ARG A 215 -9.17 24.08 10.04
C ARG A 215 -10.67 24.00 10.07
N LEU A 216 -11.24 23.22 10.99
CA LEU A 216 -12.70 23.19 11.19
C LEU A 216 -13.28 24.57 11.54
N ALA A 217 -12.50 25.44 12.21
CA ALA A 217 -12.92 26.81 12.49
C ALA A 217 -12.93 27.70 11.23
N ALA A 218 -12.15 27.34 10.21
CA ALA A 218 -12.03 28.09 8.96
C ALA A 218 -13.09 27.73 7.90
N GLN A 219 -14.01 26.79 8.19
CA GLN A 219 -15.05 26.32 7.26
C GLN A 219 -14.52 26.00 5.86
N PRO A 220 -13.63 25.00 5.72
CA PRO A 220 -13.03 24.68 4.44
C PRO A 220 -14.11 24.23 3.45
N THR A 221 -14.05 24.78 2.23
CA THR A 221 -14.97 24.44 1.16
C THR A 221 -14.42 23.26 0.37
N PHE A 222 -15.04 22.09 0.53
CA PHE A 222 -14.75 20.90 -0.25
C PHE A 222 -15.86 20.63 -1.27
N PRO A 223 -15.55 20.03 -2.44
CA PRO A 223 -16.55 19.73 -3.44
C PRO A 223 -17.59 18.71 -2.93
N GLU A 224 -18.80 18.74 -3.49
CA GLU A 224 -19.78 17.67 -3.26
C GLU A 224 -19.21 16.32 -3.73
N GLY A 225 -19.51 15.24 -3.01
CA GLY A 225 -18.94 13.91 -3.29
C GLY A 225 -17.50 13.71 -2.80
N SER A 226 -16.90 14.72 -2.17
CA SER A 226 -15.59 14.61 -1.51
C SER A 226 -15.63 13.69 -0.27
N LEU A 227 -14.48 13.12 0.10
CA LEU A 227 -14.34 12.39 1.36
C LEU A 227 -14.77 13.26 2.55
N PHE A 228 -14.39 14.55 2.56
CA PHE A 228 -14.86 15.48 3.60
C PHE A 228 -16.38 15.50 3.70
N SER A 229 -17.09 15.66 2.58
CA SER A 229 -18.56 15.72 2.56
C SER A 229 -19.23 14.45 3.09
N LEU A 230 -18.62 13.27 2.84
CA LEU A 230 -19.11 12.01 3.36
C LEU A 230 -18.86 11.89 4.87
N LEU A 231 -17.65 12.20 5.34
CA LEU A 231 -17.27 12.05 6.75
C LEU A 231 -18.10 12.96 7.67
N TYR A 232 -18.38 14.19 7.23
CA TYR A 232 -19.21 15.16 7.96
C TYR A 232 -20.70 15.09 7.56
N GLY A 233 -21.07 14.08 6.78
CA GLY A 233 -22.46 13.82 6.38
C GLY A 233 -23.27 13.12 7.47
N LYS A 234 -24.61 13.25 7.38
CA LYS A 234 -25.55 12.63 8.34
C LYS A 234 -25.43 11.11 8.41
N GLU A 235 -25.15 10.44 7.30
CA GLU A 235 -25.04 8.99 7.25
C GLU A 235 -23.81 8.48 8.02
N CYS A 236 -22.65 9.13 7.86
CA CYS A 236 -21.45 8.81 8.65
C CYS A 236 -21.74 8.95 10.15
N ALA A 237 -22.37 10.06 10.57
CA ALA A 237 -22.76 10.25 11.96
C ALA A 237 -23.71 9.15 12.48
N GLN A 238 -24.61 8.62 11.65
CA GLN A 238 -25.49 7.50 12.01
C GLN A 238 -24.70 6.18 12.15
N LYS A 239 -23.80 5.87 11.20
CA LYS A 239 -22.92 4.69 11.26
C LYS A 239 -22.06 4.72 12.52
N MET A 240 -21.43 5.86 12.81
CA MET A 240 -20.63 6.05 14.03
C MET A 240 -21.44 5.85 15.31
N LYS A 241 -22.67 6.37 15.39
CA LYS A 241 -23.57 6.14 16.53
C LYS A 241 -23.93 4.66 16.70
N ALA A 242 -24.16 3.94 15.60
CA ALA A 242 -24.44 2.50 15.66
C ALA A 242 -23.22 1.72 16.19
N LEU A 243 -22.01 2.08 15.76
CA LEU A 243 -20.77 1.43 16.19
C LEU A 243 -20.42 1.65 17.67
N VAL A 244 -20.93 2.70 18.34
CA VAL A 244 -20.80 2.86 19.80
C VAL A 244 -21.41 1.66 20.56
N HIS A 245 -22.39 0.98 19.96
CA HIS A 245 -23.03 -0.20 20.53
C HIS A 245 -22.49 -1.51 19.96
N HIS A 246 -21.34 -1.49 19.29
CA HIS A 246 -20.73 -2.68 18.71
C HIS A 246 -20.34 -3.71 19.79
N HIS A 247 -20.39 -5.00 19.44
CA HIS A 247 -20.11 -6.09 20.38
C HIS A 247 -18.63 -6.12 20.79
N ASP A 248 -17.73 -5.88 19.84
CA ASP A 248 -16.28 -5.82 20.06
C ASP A 248 -15.84 -4.57 20.84
N ALA A 249 -14.96 -4.76 21.83
CA ALA A 249 -14.50 -3.69 22.71
C ALA A 249 -13.59 -2.68 22.00
N ASP A 250 -12.66 -3.15 21.16
CA ASP A 250 -11.69 -2.31 20.47
C ASP A 250 -12.38 -1.37 19.48
N VAL A 251 -13.43 -1.86 18.80
CA VAL A 251 -14.26 -1.04 17.92
C VAL A 251 -14.94 0.08 18.68
N LYS A 252 -15.55 -0.22 19.85
CA LYS A 252 -16.20 0.80 20.68
C LYS A 252 -15.22 1.86 21.15
N GLU A 253 -14.08 1.42 21.70
CA GLU A 253 -13.02 2.32 22.18
C GLU A 253 -12.56 3.24 21.04
N LYS A 254 -12.28 2.68 19.86
CA LYS A 254 -11.86 3.43 18.69
C LYS A 254 -12.88 4.49 18.27
N VAL A 255 -14.16 4.15 18.22
CA VAL A 255 -15.24 5.10 17.86
C VAL A 255 -15.33 6.24 18.87
N THR A 256 -15.17 5.96 20.17
CA THR A 256 -15.23 7.01 21.20
C THR A 256 -14.05 7.99 21.17
N MET A 257 -12.91 7.58 20.64
CA MET A 257 -11.72 8.44 20.48
C MET A 257 -11.82 9.37 19.26
N ILE A 258 -12.71 9.09 18.30
CA ILE A 258 -12.90 9.94 17.13
C ILE A 258 -13.76 11.13 17.55
N PRO A 259 -13.27 12.38 17.43
CA PRO A 259 -14.04 13.57 17.76
C PRO A 259 -15.38 13.55 17.04
N LYS A 260 -16.44 13.98 17.74
CA LYS A 260 -17.81 13.89 17.22
C LYS A 260 -17.92 14.67 15.90
N PHE A 261 -18.33 13.96 14.85
CA PHE A 261 -18.86 14.53 13.61
C PHE A 261 -20.16 15.30 13.86
#